data_AF-A0A929K5V1-F1
#
_entry.id   AF-A0A929K5V1-F1
#
_cell.length_a   1.000
_cell.length_b   1.000
_cell.length_c   1.000
_cell.angle_alpha   90.00
_cell.angle_beta   90.00
_cell.angle_gamma   90.00
#
_symmetry.space_group_name_H-M   'P 1'
#
loop_
_entity.id
_entity.type
_entity.pdbx_description
1 polymer ?
#
loop_
_entity_poly.entity_id
_entity_poly.type
_entity_poly.pdbx_seq_one_letter_code
_entity_poly.pdbx_strand_id
1 'polypeptide(L)'
;IYTFPIPLTFNPYYENVRPAFDDDIILPQLPVKSKDGKRLNEENINFYKELVEKRMDLDLIEENALDEAIVSTGKTSEFISIMRDATIKAYRNENEKITIEEVGKALEKLRRTYDRTLTEAHKKRLLEIYDK
;
A
#
# COMPACT_ATOMS: atom_id res chain seq x y z
N ILE A 1 -17.08 -1.01 13.98
CA ILE A 1 -16.47 -1.16 12.64
C ILE A 1 -15.94 -2.58 12.53
N TYR A 2 -16.49 -3.38 11.61
CA TYR A 2 -16.04 -4.73 11.32
C TYR A 2 -15.28 -4.71 9.99
N THR A 3 -14.09 -5.32 9.93
CA THR A 3 -13.25 -5.32 8.72
C THR A 3 -12.93 -6.74 8.31
N PHE A 4 -12.94 -7.01 7.01
CA PHE A 4 -12.63 -8.33 6.47
C PHE A 4 -11.89 -8.21 5.12
N PRO A 5 -11.21 -9.27 4.65
CA PRO A 5 -10.51 -9.23 3.37
C PRO A 5 -11.47 -9.00 2.20
N ILE A 6 -11.13 -8.06 1.30
CA ILE A 6 -11.87 -7.78 0.07
C ILE A 6 -12.23 -9.06 -0.71
N PRO A 7 -11.38 -10.10 -0.82
CA PRO A 7 -11.76 -11.34 -1.52
C PRO A 7 -13.06 -11.98 -1.02
N LEU A 8 -13.44 -11.79 0.24
CA LEU A 8 -14.70 -12.33 0.77
C LEU A 8 -15.94 -11.58 0.27
N THR A 9 -15.81 -10.35 -0.25
CA THR A 9 -16.95 -9.66 -0.89
C THR A 9 -17.38 -10.35 -2.18
N PHE A 10 -16.48 -11.11 -2.81
CA PHE A 10 -16.80 -11.89 -4.02
C PHE A 10 -17.38 -13.28 -3.69
N ASN A 11 -17.51 -13.61 -2.40
CA ASN A 11 -18.17 -14.85 -2.01
C ASN A 11 -19.69 -14.72 -2.23
N PRO A 12 -20.37 -15.70 -2.87
CA PRO A 12 -21.82 -15.66 -3.05
C PRO A 12 -22.63 -15.46 -1.76
N TYR A 13 -22.10 -15.87 -0.61
CA TYR A 13 -22.74 -15.68 0.69
C TYR A 13 -22.63 -14.26 1.25
N TYR A 14 -21.82 -13.38 0.64
CA TYR A 14 -21.65 -11.99 1.09
C TYR A 14 -22.99 -11.22 1.10
N GLU A 15 -23.82 -11.40 0.07
CA GLU A 15 -25.14 -10.76 -0.02
C GLU A 15 -26.10 -11.17 1.11
N ASN A 16 -25.86 -12.30 1.78
CA ASN A 16 -26.66 -12.71 2.94
C ASN A 16 -26.24 -11.96 4.22
N VAL A 17 -24.98 -11.53 4.31
CA VAL A 17 -24.43 -10.87 5.49
C VAL A 17 -24.49 -9.35 5.34
N ARG A 18 -24.40 -8.81 4.12
CA ARG A 18 -24.44 -7.36 3.84
C ARG A 18 -25.61 -6.63 4.52
N PRO A 19 -26.86 -7.16 4.53
CA PRO A 19 -27.99 -6.47 5.17
C PRO A 19 -27.90 -6.36 6.70
N ALA A 20 -26.95 -7.06 7.35
CA ALA A 20 -26.73 -6.98 8.79
C ALA A 20 -25.88 -5.75 9.19
N PHE A 21 -25.40 -4.96 8.23
CA PHE A 21 -24.59 -3.77 8.45
C PHE A 21 -25.27 -2.55 7.82
N ASP A 22 -25.09 -1.38 8.44
CA ASP A 22 -25.65 -0.12 7.95
C ASP A 22 -25.03 0.32 6.62
N ASP A 23 -23.71 0.12 6.46
CA ASP A 23 -22.93 0.46 5.27
C ASP A 23 -21.85 -0.59 4.99
N ASP A 24 -21.53 -0.79 3.71
CA ASP A 24 -20.36 -1.54 3.25
C ASP A 24 -19.37 -0.65 2.47
N ILE A 25 -18.21 -0.39 3.07
CA ILE A 25 -17.22 0.53 2.53
C ILE A 25 -16.00 -0.24 2.04
N ILE A 26 -15.72 -0.17 0.74
CA ILE A 26 -14.45 -0.62 0.17
C ILE A 26 -13.47 0.55 0.21
N LEU A 27 -12.33 0.35 0.87
CA LEU A 27 -11.30 1.38 0.93
C LEU A 27 -10.75 1.67 -0.48
N PRO A 28 -10.72 2.94 -0.92
CA PRO A 28 -10.24 3.30 -2.24
C PRO A 28 -8.74 3.01 -2.37
N GLN A 29 -8.33 2.54 -3.54
CA GLN A 29 -6.92 2.46 -3.92
C GLN A 29 -6.66 3.59 -4.92
N LEU A 30 -5.93 4.62 -4.46
CA LEU A 30 -5.62 5.78 -5.27
C LEU A 30 -4.27 5.58 -5.99
N PRO A 31 -4.26 5.43 -7.33
CA PRO A 31 -3.03 5.22 -8.07
C PRO A 31 -2.22 6.53 -8.13
N VAL A 32 -0.99 6.48 -7.65
CA VAL A 32 -0.06 7.64 -7.68
C VAL A 32 0.60 7.85 -9.04
N LYS A 33 0.63 6.81 -9.88
CA LYS A 33 1.17 6.84 -11.24
C LYS A 33 0.06 6.70 -12.27
N SER A 34 0.18 7.43 -13.37
CA SER A 34 -0.64 7.24 -14.56
C SER A 34 -0.46 5.82 -15.14
N LYS A 35 -1.40 5.39 -15.99
CA LYS A 35 -1.34 4.06 -16.63
C LYS A 35 -0.05 3.81 -17.42
N ASP A 36 0.52 4.85 -18.02
CA ASP A 36 1.80 4.80 -18.75
C ASP A 36 3.03 4.94 -17.82
N GLY A 37 2.82 5.15 -16.52
CA GLY A 37 3.85 5.26 -15.49
C GLY A 37 4.66 6.56 -15.54
N LYS A 38 4.38 7.47 -16.49
CA LYS A 38 5.19 8.66 -16.74
C LYS A 38 4.79 9.88 -15.93
N ARG A 39 3.55 9.93 -15.45
CA ARG A 39 3.02 11.08 -14.73
C ARG A 39 2.65 10.67 -13.32
N LEU A 40 3.04 11.51 -12.37
CA LEU A 40 2.58 11.42 -11.00
C LEU A 40 1.26 12.18 -10.86
N ASN A 41 0.34 11.61 -10.07
CA ASN A 41 -0.89 12.28 -9.70
C ASN A 41 -0.70 12.95 -8.34
N GLU A 42 -0.48 14.26 -8.36
CA GLU A 42 -0.25 15.09 -7.17
C GLU A 42 -1.41 15.04 -6.17
N GLU A 43 -2.66 14.99 -6.64
CA GLU A 43 -3.85 14.89 -5.77
C GLU A 43 -3.80 13.60 -4.95
N ASN A 44 -3.46 12.48 -5.60
CA ASN A 44 -3.35 11.19 -4.93
C ASN A 44 -2.11 11.14 -4.02
N ILE A 45 -1.00 11.78 -4.37
CA ILE A 45 0.17 11.89 -3.49
C ILE A 45 -0.18 12.66 -2.21
N ASN A 46 -0.85 13.80 -2.35
CA ASN A 46 -1.28 14.60 -1.20
C ASN A 46 -2.22 13.83 -0.28
N PHE A 47 -3.12 13.01 -0.82
CA PHE A 47 -3.93 12.09 -0.01
C PHE A 47 -3.06 11.19 0.89
N TYR A 48 -1.98 10.61 0.36
CA TYR A 48 -1.09 9.76 1.18
C TYR A 48 -0.28 10.59 2.20
N LYS A 49 0.13 11.82 1.88
CA LYS A 49 0.78 12.72 2.83
C LYS A 49 -0.15 13.06 4.00
N GLU A 50 -1.39 13.49 3.72
CA GLU A 50 -2.42 13.74 4.73
C GLU A 50 -2.75 12.48 5.56
N LEU A 51 -2.73 11.31 4.93
CA LEU A 51 -2.97 10.04 5.62
C LEU A 51 -1.90 9.77 6.69
N VAL A 52 -0.63 10.05 6.41
CA VAL A 52 0.46 9.89 7.38
C VAL A 52 0.42 10.98 8.44
N GLU A 53 0.19 12.23 8.05
CA GLU A 53 0.08 13.38 8.97
C GLU A 53 -0.97 13.14 10.06
N LYS A 54 -2.12 12.52 9.72
CA LYS A 54 -3.15 12.14 10.69
C LYS A 54 -2.73 11.04 11.67
N ARG A 55 -1.58 10.39 11.48
CA ARG A 55 -1.10 9.23 12.26
C ARG A 55 0.20 9.49 12.99
N MET A 56 1.04 10.38 12.47
CA MET A 56 2.31 10.75 13.07
C MET A 56 2.78 12.12 12.59
N ASP A 57 3.65 12.72 13.39
CA ASP A 57 4.34 13.95 13.02
C ASP A 57 5.23 13.71 11.79
N LEU A 58 5.06 14.53 10.75
CA LEU A 58 5.82 14.43 9.50
C LEU A 58 7.30 14.79 9.72
N ASP A 59 7.62 15.56 10.76
CA ASP A 59 9.02 15.90 11.08
C ASP A 59 9.84 14.68 11.51
N LEU A 60 9.18 13.57 11.87
CA LEU A 60 9.81 12.27 12.16
C LEU A 60 10.17 11.47 10.90
N ILE A 61 10.00 12.05 9.70
CA ILE A 61 10.23 11.37 8.42
C ILE A 61 11.06 12.29 7.54
N GLU A 62 12.07 11.75 6.85
CA GLU A 62 12.75 12.52 5.80
C GLU A 62 11.82 12.67 4.58
N GLU A 63 11.79 13.87 3.98
CA GLU A 63 10.88 14.17 2.86
C GLU A 63 11.04 13.18 1.69
N ASN A 64 12.28 12.89 1.30
CA ASN A 64 12.60 11.91 0.26
C ASN A 64 12.19 10.47 0.64
N ALA A 65 12.17 10.13 1.93
CA ALA A 65 11.74 8.81 2.40
C ALA A 65 10.20 8.66 2.28
N LEU A 66 9.46 9.71 2.62
CA LEU A 66 8.00 9.73 2.48
C LEU A 66 7.60 9.65 1.00
N ASP A 67 8.23 10.48 0.15
CA ASP A 67 7.95 10.48 -1.30
C ASP A 67 8.28 9.11 -1.91
N GLU A 68 9.40 8.50 -1.55
CA GLU A 68 9.76 7.15 -2.01
C GLU A 68 8.73 6.11 -1.56
N ALA A 69 8.29 6.13 -0.30
CA ALA A 69 7.27 5.21 0.20
C ALA A 69 5.93 5.36 -0.57
N ILE A 70 5.53 6.61 -0.87
CA ILE A 70 4.30 6.90 -1.62
C ILE A 70 4.42 6.43 -3.07
N VAL A 71 5.51 6.79 -3.76
CA VAL A 71 5.69 6.52 -5.20
C VAL A 71 5.95 5.04 -5.49
N SER A 72 6.59 4.33 -4.56
CA SER A 72 6.90 2.91 -4.67
C SER A 72 5.76 2.00 -4.20
N THR A 73 4.71 2.55 -3.59
CA THR A 73 3.50 1.80 -3.25
C THR A 73 2.31 2.28 -4.07
N GLY A 74 1.46 1.35 -4.50
CA GLY A 74 0.26 1.65 -5.30
C GLY A 74 -1.04 1.43 -4.54
N LYS A 75 -0.95 0.95 -3.30
CA LYS A 75 -2.09 0.54 -2.47
C LYS A 75 -1.94 1.03 -1.05
N THR A 76 -3.01 1.58 -0.50
CA THR A 76 -3.06 2.14 0.85
C THR A 76 -2.64 1.17 1.94
N SER A 77 -3.07 -0.09 1.87
CA SER A 77 -2.69 -1.11 2.86
C SER A 77 -1.20 -1.45 2.83
N GLU A 78 -0.60 -1.47 1.64
CA GLU A 78 0.83 -1.72 1.44
C GLU A 78 1.62 -0.52 1.95
N PHE A 79 1.24 0.70 1.57
CA PHE A 79 1.82 1.95 2.06
C PHE A 79 1.86 2.02 3.59
N ILE A 80 0.72 1.82 4.26
CA ILE A 80 0.65 1.83 5.73
C ILE A 80 1.55 0.74 6.34
N SER A 81 1.66 -0.42 5.69
CA SER A 81 2.56 -1.47 6.15
C SER A 81 4.03 -1.11 6.00
N ILE A 82 4.41 -0.43 4.91
CA ILE A 82 5.75 0.10 4.70
C ILE A 82 6.09 1.14 5.76
N MET A 83 5.22 2.12 6.00
CA MET A 83 5.46 3.16 7.01
C MET A 83 5.65 2.57 8.41
N ARG A 84 4.81 1.61 8.79
CA ARG A 84 4.95 0.88 10.05
C ARG A 84 6.26 0.11 10.14
N ASP A 85 6.61 -0.66 9.11
CA ASP A 85 7.86 -1.44 9.10
C ASP A 85 9.10 -0.52 9.15
N ALA A 86 9.06 0.61 8.44
CA ALA A 86 10.11 1.62 8.45
C ALA A 86 10.23 2.29 9.83
N THR A 87 9.11 2.63 10.47
CA THR A 87 9.07 3.17 11.85
C THR A 87 9.73 2.22 12.84
N ILE A 88 9.37 0.93 12.81
CA ILE A 88 9.94 -0.08 13.71
C ILE A 88 11.46 -0.22 13.50
N LYS A 89 11.92 -0.12 12.24
CA LYS A 89 13.35 -0.17 11.92
C LYS A 89 14.09 1.07 12.42
N ALA A 90 13.55 2.26 12.19
CA ALA A 90 14.14 3.51 12.64
C ALA A 90 14.27 3.52 14.16
N TYR A 91 13.20 3.14 14.87
CA TYR A 91 13.19 3.00 16.32
C TYR A 91 14.26 2.01 16.82
N ARG A 92 14.38 0.84 16.19
CA ARG A 92 15.39 -0.17 16.57
C ARG A 92 16.83 0.27 16.28
N ASN A 93 17.02 1.14 15.29
CA ASN A 93 18.31 1.69 14.94
C ASN A 93 18.65 2.96 15.75
N GLU A 94 17.77 3.37 16.67
CA GLU A 94 17.88 4.60 17.47
C GLU A 94 17.95 5.87 16.59
N ASN A 95 17.36 5.81 15.40
CA ASN A 95 17.26 6.97 14.51
C ASN A 95 16.16 7.92 14.99
N GLU A 96 16.43 9.22 14.96
CA GLU A 96 15.44 10.26 15.28
C GLU A 96 14.35 10.40 14.21
N LYS A 97 14.67 10.03 12.96
CA LYS A 97 13.75 10.08 11.81
C LYS A 97 13.74 8.78 11.02
N ILE A 98 12.64 8.52 10.34
CA ILE A 98 12.54 7.50 9.31
C ILE A 98 13.29 8.00 8.07
N THR A 99 14.37 7.31 7.72
CA THR A 99 15.18 7.65 6.55
C THR A 99 14.78 6.84 5.33
N ILE A 100 15.32 7.22 4.17
CA ILE A 100 15.16 6.46 2.93
C ILE A 100 15.71 5.03 3.05
N GLU A 101 16.68 4.77 3.92
CA GLU A 101 17.24 3.43 4.14
C GLU A 101 16.22 2.48 4.80
N GLU A 102 15.51 2.97 5.82
CA GLU A 102 14.46 2.18 6.49
C GLU A 102 13.30 1.86 5.54
N VAL A 103 12.88 2.84 4.75
CA VAL A 103 11.85 2.68 3.71
C VAL A 103 12.31 1.66 2.66
N GLY A 104 13.53 1.81 2.14
CA GLY A 104 14.11 0.86 1.17
C GLY A 104 14.16 -0.58 1.70
N LYS A 105 14.56 -0.77 2.96
CA LYS A 105 14.55 -2.10 3.62
C LYS A 105 13.15 -2.66 3.77
N ALA A 106 12.13 -1.83 4.00
CA ALA A 106 10.73 -2.26 4.08
C ALA A 106 10.19 -2.64 2.69
N LEU A 107 10.49 -1.85 1.66
CA LEU A 107 10.12 -2.12 0.27
C LEU A 107 10.75 -3.41 -0.26
N GLU A 108 12.02 -3.66 0.05
CA GLU A 108 12.71 -4.90 -0.33
C GLU A 108 12.06 -6.14 0.29
N LYS A 109 11.59 -6.05 1.55
CA LYS A 109 10.82 -7.13 2.18
C LYS A 109 9.48 -7.37 1.48
N LEU A 110 8.79 -6.31 1.06
CA LEU A 110 7.55 -6.40 0.29
C LEU A 110 7.81 -7.08 -1.07
N ARG A 111 8.86 -6.67 -1.78
CA ARG A 111 9.29 -7.26 -3.06
C ARG A 111 9.53 -8.77 -2.94
N ARG A 112 10.31 -9.20 -1.93
CA ARG A 112 10.56 -10.63 -1.66
C ARG A 112 9.29 -11.42 -1.38
N THR A 113 8.29 -10.78 -0.77
CA THR A 113 6.99 -11.42 -0.53
C THR A 113 6.27 -11.71 -1.86
N TYR A 114 6.33 -10.78 -2.83
CA TYR A 114 5.81 -11.04 -4.17
C TYR A 114 6.61 -12.08 -4.92
N ASP A 115 7.95 -12.02 -4.89
CA ASP A 115 8.80 -13.00 -5.58
C ASP A 115 8.54 -14.44 -5.10
N ARG A 116 8.21 -14.62 -3.81
CA ARG A 116 7.85 -15.92 -3.24
C ARG A 116 6.42 -16.38 -3.59
N THR A 117 5.50 -15.46 -3.86
CA THR A 117 4.07 -15.76 -4.05
C THR A 117 3.65 -15.80 -5.53
N LEU A 118 4.30 -15.01 -6.38
CA LEU A 118 4.06 -14.94 -7.82
C LEU A 118 4.99 -15.90 -8.56
N THR A 119 4.49 -17.10 -8.84
CA THR A 119 5.19 -18.10 -9.63
C THR A 119 5.29 -17.69 -11.12
N GLU A 120 6.20 -18.30 -11.88
CA GLU A 120 6.29 -18.10 -13.33
C GLU A 120 4.97 -18.45 -14.05
N ALA A 121 4.22 -19.43 -13.54
CA ALA A 121 2.89 -19.76 -14.06
C ALA A 121 1.90 -18.60 -13.88
N HIS A 122 1.92 -17.93 -12.71
CA HIS A 122 1.09 -16.73 -12.48
C HIS A 122 1.48 -15.61 -13.44
N LYS A 123 2.78 -15.35 -13.63
CA LYS A 123 3.27 -14.33 -14.56
C LYS A 123 2.84 -14.60 -16.00
N LYS A 124 2.98 -15.85 -16.47
CA LYS A 124 2.52 -16.26 -17.81
C LYS A 124 1.01 -16.03 -17.97
N ARG A 125 0.22 -16.44 -16.97
CA ARG A 125 -1.23 -16.30 -17.02
C ARG A 125 -1.68 -14.84 -17.09
N LEU A 126 -0.98 -13.94 -16.40
CA LEU A 126 -1.29 -12.50 -16.44
C LEU A 126 -1.13 -11.90 -17.84
N LEU A 127 -0.14 -12.37 -18.63
CA LEU A 127 0.06 -11.92 -20.01
C LEU A 127 -1.06 -12.41 -20.93
N GLU A 128 -1.49 -13.67 -20.78
CA GLU A 128 -2.57 -14.26 -21.60
C GLU A 128 -3.93 -13.58 -21.42
N ILE A 129 -4.18 -12.95 -20.27
CA ILE A 129 -5.46 -12.27 -20.00
C ILE A 129 -5.56 -10.94 -20.75
N TYR A 130 -4.43 -10.31 -21.09
CA TYR A 130 -4.42 -9.03 -21.79
C TYR A 130 -4.75 -9.16 -23.29
N ASP A 131 -4.58 -10.35 -23.86
CA ASP A 131 -4.85 -10.66 -25.27
C ASP A 131 -6.31 -11.13 -25.53
N LYS A 132 -7.20 -11.05 -24.52
CA LYS A 132 -8.62 -11.35 -24.63
C LYS A 132 -9.49 -10.13 -24.38
#